data_AF-A0A2C2U3J5-F1
#
_entry.id   AF-A0A2C2U3J5-F1
#
_cell.length_a   1.000
_cell.length_b   1.000
_cell.length_c   1.000
_cell.angle_alpha   90.00
_cell.angle_beta   90.00
_cell.angle_gamma   90.00
#
_symmetry.space_group_name_H-M   'P 1'
#
loop_
_entity.id
_entity.type
_entity.pdbx_description
1 polymer ?
#
loop_
_entity_poly.entity_id
_entity_poly.type
_entity_poly.pdbx_seq_one_letter_code
_entity_poly.pdbx_strand_id
1 'polypeptide(L)'
;MKFKIHRCNCRKLWSVQTRKTKFTACSVLLDGSWSTELKPERKYNPKGFVTTHGKQDIIVNPSKEVVEKFEKLAKLIYDKKNVNFNVKEGESLFFAEDGTCYILKKLMN
;
A
#
# COMPACT_ATOMS: atom_id res chain seq x y z
N MET A 1 -13.33 -3.03 8.38
CA MET A 1 -13.41 -3.93 7.19
C MET A 1 -12.01 -4.04 6.62
N LYS A 2 -11.49 -5.25 6.30
CA LYS A 2 -10.10 -5.38 5.83
C LYS A 2 -9.95 -4.95 4.37
N PHE A 3 -9.05 -4.00 4.13
CA PHE A 3 -8.60 -3.58 2.81
C PHE A 3 -7.29 -4.27 2.45
N LYS A 4 -7.12 -4.62 1.18
CA LYS A 4 -5.88 -5.13 0.60
C LYS A 4 -5.47 -4.21 -0.53
N ILE A 5 -4.24 -3.71 -0.48
CA ILE A 5 -3.67 -2.81 -1.47
C ILE A 5 -2.52 -3.54 -2.17
N HIS A 6 -2.51 -3.50 -3.51
CA HIS A 6 -1.44 -4.06 -4.33
C HIS A 6 -1.34 -3.36 -5.68
N ARG A 7 -0.17 -3.42 -6.31
CA ARG A 7 0.03 -2.88 -7.66
C ARG A 7 -0.61 -3.79 -8.70
N CYS A 8 -1.38 -3.20 -9.61
CA CYS A 8 -1.82 -3.82 -10.84
C CYS A 8 -0.84 -3.44 -11.96
N ASN A 9 0.18 -4.28 -12.19
CA ASN A 9 1.26 -3.96 -13.13
C ASN A 9 0.81 -3.78 -14.58
N CYS A 10 -0.22 -4.51 -15.03
CA CYS A 10 -0.72 -4.38 -16.41
C CYS A 10 -1.39 -3.03 -16.67
N ARG A 11 -2.05 -2.44 -15.67
CA ARG A 11 -2.73 -1.14 -15.78
C ARG A 11 -1.89 0.02 -15.27
N LYS A 12 -0.75 -0.24 -14.63
CA LYS A 12 0.05 0.76 -13.92
C LYS A 12 -0.79 1.57 -12.92
N LEU A 13 -1.69 0.89 -12.19
CA LEU A 13 -2.56 1.46 -11.15
C LEU A 13 -2.45 0.67 -9.85
N TRP A 14 -2.84 1.29 -8.74
CA TRP A 14 -3.01 0.60 -7.46
C TRP A 14 -4.43 0.07 -7.33
N SER A 15 -4.56 -1.20 -6.93
CA SER A 15 -5.85 -1.79 -6.63
C SER A 15 -6.07 -1.82 -5.12
N VAL A 16 -7.20 -1.28 -4.70
CA VAL A 16 -7.69 -1.33 -3.32
C VAL A 16 -8.93 -2.21 -3.32
N GLN A 17 -8.89 -3.29 -2.54
CA GLN A 17 -9.95 -4.29 -2.52
C GLN A 17 -10.34 -4.70 -1.11
N THR A 18 -11.61 -4.95 -0.92
CA THR A 18 -12.17 -5.65 0.24
C THR A 18 -12.86 -6.93 -0.24
N ARG A 19 -13.55 -7.64 0.65
CA ARG A 19 -14.41 -8.77 0.23
C ARG A 19 -15.59 -8.31 -0.65
N LYS A 20 -16.09 -7.08 -0.46
CA LYS A 20 -17.31 -6.59 -1.12
C LYS A 20 -17.05 -5.66 -2.29
N THR A 21 -15.91 -4.97 -2.30
CA THR A 21 -15.64 -3.89 -3.24
C THR A 21 -14.21 -3.94 -3.75
N LYS A 22 -14.02 -3.46 -4.98
CA LYS A 22 -12.71 -3.28 -5.60
C LYS A 22 -12.73 -2.04 -6.45
N PHE A 23 -11.71 -1.21 -6.30
CA PHE A 23 -11.48 -0.05 -7.17
C PHE A 23 -9.98 0.14 -7.42
N THR A 24 -9.65 1.06 -8.31
CA THR A 24 -8.28 1.40 -8.68
C THR A 24 -8.02 2.90 -8.58
N ALA A 25 -6.78 3.28 -8.28
CA ALA A 25 -6.33 4.67 -8.19
C ALA A 25 -4.92 4.82 -8.77
N CYS A 26 -4.58 6.04 -9.23
CA CYS A 26 -3.23 6.36 -9.70
C CYS A 26 -2.25 6.36 -8.55
N SER A 27 -2.66 6.94 -7.42
CA SER A 27 -1.92 6.96 -6.16
C SER A 27 -2.85 6.73 -4.96
N VAL A 28 -2.28 6.28 -3.84
CA VAL A 28 -3.00 6.07 -2.58
C VAL A 28 -2.11 6.53 -1.43
N LEU A 29 -2.65 7.36 -0.54
CA LEU A 29 -2.07 7.59 0.79
C LEU A 29 -2.82 6.73 1.80
N LEU A 30 -2.07 5.98 2.58
CA LEU A 30 -2.55 5.27 3.75
C LEU A 30 -1.97 5.97 4.99
N ASP A 31 -2.80 6.74 5.69
CA ASP A 31 -2.48 7.43 6.94
C ASP A 31 -3.13 6.66 8.10
N GLY A 32 -2.54 5.51 8.45
CA GLY A 32 -3.04 4.62 9.48
C GLY A 32 -2.39 3.24 9.44
N SER A 33 -2.47 2.53 10.57
CA SER A 33 -1.76 1.27 10.78
C SER A 33 -2.02 0.27 9.66
N TRP A 34 -0.94 -0.38 9.23
CA TRP A 34 -0.95 -1.36 8.17
C TRP A 34 -0.05 -2.55 8.51
N SER A 35 -0.36 -3.68 7.90
CA SER A 35 0.45 -4.89 7.96
C SER A 35 0.45 -5.62 6.63
N THR A 36 1.40 -6.53 6.43
CA THR A 36 1.51 -7.32 5.22
C THR A 36 0.80 -8.66 5.37
N GLU A 37 0.12 -9.10 4.31
CA GLU A 37 -0.42 -10.45 4.20
C GLU A 37 0.26 -11.14 3.03
N LEU A 38 0.95 -12.24 3.33
CA LEU A 38 1.65 -13.08 2.35
C LEU A 38 0.79 -14.30 2.05
N LYS A 39 0.81 -14.72 0.78
CA LYS A 39 0.17 -15.97 0.33
C LYS A 39 1.16 -16.82 -0.48
N PRO A 40 2.23 -17.34 0.16
CA PRO A 40 3.24 -18.18 -0.51
C PRO A 40 2.68 -19.52 -1.00
N GLU A 41 1.61 -20.01 -0.37
CA GLU A 41 0.96 -21.29 -0.67
C GLU A 41 0.22 -21.31 -2.02
N ARG A 42 0.06 -20.16 -2.66
CA ARG A 42 -0.63 -20.07 -3.96
C ARG A 42 0.19 -20.75 -5.04
N LYS A 43 -0.32 -21.89 -5.54
CA LYS A 43 0.24 -22.67 -6.67
C LYS A 43 0.56 -21.82 -7.91
N TYR A 44 -0.18 -20.74 -8.14
CA TYR A 44 0.06 -19.78 -9.22
C TYR A 44 0.10 -18.34 -8.66
N ASN A 45 1.17 -17.59 -8.97
CA ASN A 45 1.40 -16.22 -8.50
C ASN A 45 1.31 -16.07 -6.97
N PRO A 46 2.35 -16.47 -6.21
CA PRO A 46 2.48 -16.07 -4.82
C PRO A 46 2.42 -14.54 -4.72
N LYS A 47 1.58 -14.04 -3.80
CA LYS A 47 1.26 -12.61 -3.69
C LYS A 47 1.44 -12.11 -2.27
N GLY A 48 2.05 -10.94 -2.15
CA GLY A 48 2.01 -10.09 -0.98
C GLY A 48 0.98 -8.96 -1.15
N PHE A 49 0.30 -8.60 -0.07
CA PHE A 49 -0.61 -7.47 0.00
C PHE A 49 -0.24 -6.60 1.19
N VAL A 50 -0.36 -5.28 1.03
CA VAL A 50 -0.50 -4.40 2.20
C VAL A 50 -1.95 -4.45 2.63
N THR A 51 -2.19 -4.49 3.93
CA THR A 51 -3.53 -4.58 4.51
C THR A 51 -3.74 -3.59 5.64
N THR A 52 -4.96 -3.07 5.74
CA THR A 52 -5.40 -2.16 6.80
C THR A 52 -6.87 -2.41 7.12
N HIS A 53 -7.33 -1.96 8.29
CA HIS A 53 -8.70 -2.14 8.77
C HIS A 53 -9.55 -0.87 8.72
N GLY A 54 -8.93 0.31 8.59
CA GLY A 54 -9.58 1.61 8.52
C GLY A 54 -9.84 2.06 7.08
N LYS A 55 -11.10 2.33 6.74
CA LYS A 55 -11.44 3.00 5.47
C LYS A 55 -11.02 4.47 5.51
N GLN A 56 -11.11 5.09 6.68
CA GLN A 56 -10.84 6.52 6.91
C GLN A 56 -9.37 6.84 6.65
N ASP A 57 -8.51 5.85 6.85
CA ASP A 57 -7.06 5.92 6.69
C ASP A 57 -6.64 5.93 5.20
N ILE A 58 -7.55 5.62 4.27
CA ILE A 58 -7.24 5.51 2.83
C ILE A 58 -7.73 6.74 2.08
N ILE A 59 -6.78 7.51 1.54
CA ILE A 59 -7.02 8.64 0.66
C ILE A 59 -6.58 8.26 -0.76
N VAL A 60 -7.51 8.27 -1.71
CA VAL A 60 -7.25 7.93 -3.11
C VAL A 60 -6.89 9.18 -3.89
N ASN A 61 -5.88 9.08 -4.76
CA ASN A 61 -5.35 10.21 -5.55
C ASN A 61 -5.18 11.49 -4.69
N PRO A 62 -4.47 11.42 -3.55
CA PRO A 62 -4.29 12.56 -2.66
C PRO A 62 -3.63 13.72 -3.39
N SER A 63 -3.97 14.95 -3.00
CA SER A 63 -3.26 16.13 -3.50
C SER A 63 -1.83 16.16 -2.99
N LYS A 64 -0.97 16.93 -3.67
CA LYS A 64 0.45 17.05 -3.31
C LYS A 64 0.63 17.61 -1.90
N GLU A 65 -0.19 18.59 -1.52
CA GLU A 65 -0.16 19.26 -0.21
C GLU A 65 -0.49 18.30 0.93
N VAL A 66 -1.32 17.27 0.68
CA VAL A 66 -1.63 16.24 1.68
C VAL A 66 -0.43 15.32 1.88
N VAL A 67 0.24 14.91 0.80
CA VAL A 67 1.41 14.02 0.84
C VAL A 67 2.63 14.73 1.45
N GLU A 68 2.78 16.04 1.22
CA GLU A 68 3.87 16.86 1.76
C GLU A 68 3.85 17.00 3.29
N LYS A 69 2.75 16.63 3.96
CA LYS A 69 2.69 16.51 5.43
C LYS A 69 3.47 15.31 5.98
N PHE A 70 4.10 14.54 5.10
CA PHE A 70 4.83 13.33 5.44
C PHE A 70 6.24 13.36 4.85
N GLU A 71 7.19 12.87 5.64
CA GLU A 71 8.54 12.55 5.22
C GLU A 71 8.58 11.14 4.62
N LYS A 72 9.25 10.98 3.47
CA LYS A 72 9.51 9.67 2.87
C LYS A 72 10.78 9.08 3.50
N LEU A 73 10.63 8.05 4.32
CA LEU A 73 11.75 7.41 5.00
C LEU A 73 12.47 6.37 4.13
N ALA A 74 11.69 5.49 3.50
CA ALA A 74 12.22 4.35 2.78
C ALA A 74 11.22 3.84 1.73
N LYS A 75 11.60 2.82 0.97
CA LYS A 75 10.69 2.07 0.09
C LYS A 75 10.23 0.79 0.77
N LEU A 76 8.94 0.51 0.69
CA LEU A 76 8.41 -0.83 0.96
C LEU A 76 8.65 -1.68 -0.29
N ILE A 77 9.47 -2.70 -0.15
CA ILE A 77 9.94 -3.57 -1.24
C ILE A 77 9.34 -4.96 -1.03
N TYR A 78 8.73 -5.48 -2.08
CA TYR A 78 8.26 -6.86 -2.14
C TYR A 78 9.27 -7.72 -2.92
N ASP A 79 9.91 -8.67 -2.24
CA ASP A 79 10.72 -9.69 -2.89
C ASP A 79 9.79 -10.78 -3.42
N LYS A 80 9.63 -10.82 -4.74
CA LYS A 80 8.79 -11.83 -5.41
C LYS A 80 9.40 -13.24 -5.34
N LYS A 81 10.72 -13.37 -5.24
CA LYS A 81 11.40 -14.69 -5.18
C LYS A 81 11.15 -15.35 -3.83
N ASN A 82 11.34 -14.60 -2.76
CA ASN A 82 11.16 -15.09 -1.38
C ASN A 82 9.75 -14.85 -0.83
N VAL A 83 8.88 -14.19 -1.59
CA VAL A 83 7.48 -13.87 -1.23
C VAL A 83 7.43 -13.17 0.12
N ASN A 84 8.22 -12.11 0.28
CA ASN A 84 8.29 -11.35 1.53
C ASN A 84 8.32 -9.84 1.27
N PHE A 85 8.05 -9.08 2.32
CA PHE A 85 8.32 -7.65 2.34
C PHE A 85 9.51 -7.39 3.25
N ASN A 86 10.30 -6.36 2.91
CA ASN A 86 11.37 -5.88 3.79
C ASN A 86 10.84 -5.33 5.12
N VAL A 87 9.59 -4.87 5.17
CA VAL A 87 8.90 -4.41 6.38
C VAL A 87 7.52 -5.04 6.45
N LYS A 88 7.13 -5.54 7.63
CA LYS A 88 5.89 -6.31 7.82
C LYS A 88 4.69 -5.48 8.25
N GLU A 89 4.92 -4.33 8.89
CA GLU A 89 3.90 -3.45 9.43
C GLU A 89 4.43 -2.04 9.63
N GLY A 90 3.54 -1.07 9.84
CA GLY A 90 3.88 0.32 10.12
C GLY A 90 2.64 1.20 10.19
N GLU A 91 2.84 2.53 10.10
CA GLU A 91 1.76 3.50 10.30
C GLU A 91 1.34 4.27 9.05
N SER A 92 2.25 4.61 8.14
CA SER A 92 1.86 5.37 6.95
C SER A 92 2.60 4.92 5.71
N LEU A 93 1.89 4.89 4.58
CA LEU A 93 2.43 4.53 3.28
C LEU A 93 1.92 5.46 2.19
N PHE A 94 2.78 5.76 1.23
CA PHE A 94 2.37 6.39 -0.02
C PHE A 94 2.63 5.48 -1.21
N PHE A 95 1.56 5.01 -1.83
CA PHE A 95 1.55 4.24 -3.06
C PHE A 95 1.56 5.22 -4.24
N ALA A 96 2.75 5.53 -4.76
CA ALA A 96 2.96 6.56 -5.77
C ALA A 96 2.63 6.08 -7.18
N GLU A 97 2.37 7.03 -8.09
CA GLU A 97 1.95 6.73 -9.47
C GLU A 97 3.01 5.97 -10.27
N ASP A 98 4.29 6.20 -9.95
CA ASP A 98 5.47 5.52 -10.50
C ASP A 98 5.51 4.02 -10.17
N GLY A 99 4.65 3.54 -9.28
CA GLY A 99 4.61 2.15 -8.82
C GLY A 99 5.46 1.87 -7.59
N THR A 100 6.11 2.89 -7.01
CA THR A 100 6.83 2.79 -5.74
C THR A 100 5.85 2.89 -4.57
N CYS A 101 6.09 2.10 -3.53
CA CYS A 101 5.44 2.28 -2.24
C CYS A 101 6.46 2.86 -1.25
N TYR A 102 6.21 4.05 -0.73
CA TYR A 102 7.07 4.74 0.23
C TYR A 102 6.55 4.52 1.64
N ILE A 103 7.46 4.20 2.57
CA ILE A 103 7.20 4.25 4.00
C ILE A 103 7.29 5.71 4.43
N LEU A 104 6.25 6.18 5.10
CA LEU A 104 6.10 7.56 5.49
C LEU A 104 6.20 7.73 7.00
N LYS A 105 6.66 8.91 7.40
CA LYS A 105 6.55 9.43 8.77
C LYS A 105 5.80 10.76 8.71
N LYS A 106 4.81 10.93 9.57
CA LYS A 106 4.08 12.20 9.66
C LYS A 106 5.02 13.27 10.20
N LEU A 107 5.07 14.41 9.52
CA LEU A 107 5.75 15.58 10.06
C LEU A 107 4.88 16.09 11.22
N MET A 108 5.43 16.09 12.43
CA MET A 108 4.78 16.73 13.56
C MET A 108 4.79 18.24 13.32
N ASN A 109 3.61 18.86 13.29
CA ASN A 109 3.47 20.29 13.50
C ASN A 109 3.54 20.59 14.99
#